data_AF-A0AAW7Y637-F1
#
_entry.id   AF-A0AAW7Y637-F1
#
_cell.length_a   1.000
_cell.length_b   1.000
_cell.length_c   1.000
_cell.angle_alpha   90.00
_cell.angle_beta   90.00
_cell.angle_gamma   90.00
#
_symmetry.space_group_name_H-M   'P 1'
#
loop_
_entity.id
_entity.type
_entity.pdbx_description
1 polymer ?
#
loop_
_entity_poly.entity_id
_entity_poly.type
_entity_poly.pdbx_seq_one_letter_code
_entity_poly.pdbx_strand_id
1 'polypeptide(L)'
;MAVAIYHGAAGSYKSASAVWFQILPALRAGRVVVTNIDGMKTIEHIEKSLGERFPVSAKIIRVLSNNQNGLKLWQHFYCWCPLGALIVIDEAQDIYNKTVGFDAPKNTYKPIAEFIDYLPAGYLNYYERVFDSFICDDPYTDDTGFSTVDDKGRPVLPLNYNSALMTHRHYNWDIYYLTPDIKQIDASVRGVCERAFHHSSKDNTFLTKRRPRIWEHDPKSSATKPDKNAPIEYRRVPVAVHLMYSSTTTGATTKAGLGKSLFKEWKFLLFLAVMALCITTLIYQITNWKGIGSDYTTDIDAPSTVEETVLPTKTELPPQADTNDSQAVNVISQAVAKGITVPAAASGNVSDSVRVAQSLGEITNFMNAKLLGLEYDFNKIYLSSVTAIKENGTFTYRYLFNSNDRYISSDLLKPMGFEITYLTECLAYVHHSGQGRFVECDHTSKSWNPDVQDTTPVDEPSLIPFGQLANNVKT
;
A
#
# COMPACT_ATOMS: atom_id res chain seq x y z
N MET A 1 -1.51 -19.30 -12.30
CA MET A 1 -0.40 -18.52 -11.74
C MET A 1 0.40 -17.90 -12.87
N ALA A 2 1.18 -16.87 -12.58
CA ALA A 2 2.12 -16.24 -13.49
C ALA A 2 3.47 -15.96 -12.84
N VAL A 3 4.53 -16.06 -13.64
CA VAL A 3 5.84 -15.43 -13.36
C VAL A 3 5.99 -14.22 -14.27
N ALA A 4 6.24 -13.05 -13.70
CA ALA A 4 6.31 -11.79 -14.45
C ALA A 4 7.46 -10.88 -13.98
N ILE A 5 7.96 -10.03 -14.89
CA ILE A 5 9.00 -9.03 -14.59
C ILE A 5 8.43 -7.63 -14.70
N TYR A 6 8.65 -6.80 -13.69
CA TYR A 6 8.26 -5.40 -13.62
C TYR A 6 9.55 -4.56 -13.65
N HIS A 7 9.85 -3.89 -14.77
CA HIS A 7 11.11 -3.16 -14.90
C HIS A 7 10.95 -1.70 -15.32
N GLY A 8 11.95 -0.89 -14.99
CA GLY A 8 11.97 0.52 -15.31
C GLY A 8 12.65 1.34 -14.21
N ALA A 9 13.17 2.51 -14.58
CA ALA A 9 13.97 3.37 -13.70
C ALA A 9 13.33 3.69 -12.33
N ALA A 10 14.14 4.08 -11.35
CA ALA A 10 13.65 4.55 -10.06
C ALA A 10 12.60 5.66 -10.21
N GLY A 11 11.51 5.58 -9.43
CA GLY A 11 10.35 6.48 -9.57
C GLY A 11 9.38 6.14 -10.71
N SER A 12 9.58 5.03 -11.45
CA SER A 12 8.67 4.55 -12.50
C SER A 12 7.31 4.00 -12.01
N TYR A 13 7.10 3.96 -10.69
CA TYR A 13 5.97 3.30 -9.99
C TYR A 13 5.97 1.76 -10.01
N LYS A 14 7.07 1.07 -10.39
CA LYS A 14 7.17 -0.41 -10.43
C LYS A 14 6.66 -1.09 -9.15
N SER A 15 7.20 -0.71 -7.98
CA SER A 15 6.84 -1.28 -6.68
C SER A 15 5.44 -0.89 -6.23
N ALA A 16 5.02 0.36 -6.47
CA ALA A 16 3.67 0.82 -6.16
C ALA A 16 2.59 0.08 -6.98
N SER A 17 2.86 -0.20 -8.26
CA SER A 17 1.99 -1.02 -9.09
C SER A 17 1.89 -2.46 -8.56
N ALA A 18 3.00 -3.07 -8.16
CA ALA A 18 3.00 -4.42 -7.59
C ALA A 18 2.22 -4.49 -6.27
N VAL A 19 2.44 -3.54 -5.35
CA VAL A 19 1.70 -3.46 -4.07
C VAL A 19 0.20 -3.30 -4.30
N TRP A 20 -0.21 -2.36 -5.15
CA TRP A 20 -1.63 -2.05 -5.31
C TRP A 20 -2.40 -3.03 -6.22
N PHE A 21 -1.77 -3.57 -7.27
CA PHE A 21 -2.45 -4.40 -8.26
C PHE A 21 -2.16 -5.90 -8.16
N GLN A 22 -1.16 -6.34 -7.39
CA GLN A 22 -0.87 -7.76 -7.16
C GLN A 22 -1.03 -8.14 -5.68
N ILE A 23 -0.34 -7.44 -4.77
CA ILE A 23 -0.36 -7.75 -3.33
C ILE A 23 -1.75 -7.53 -2.72
N LEU A 24 -2.36 -6.35 -2.93
CA LEU A 24 -3.67 -6.05 -2.34
C LEU A 24 -4.78 -7.03 -2.78
N PRO A 25 -4.94 -7.38 -4.07
CA PRO A 25 -5.88 -8.42 -4.48
C PRO A 25 -5.58 -9.81 -3.89
N ALA A 26 -4.31 -10.20 -3.76
CA ALA A 26 -3.94 -11.49 -3.18
C ALA A 26 -4.28 -11.57 -1.67
N LEU A 27 -4.08 -10.49 -0.92
CA LEU A 27 -4.51 -10.40 0.49
C LEU A 27 -6.03 -10.49 0.63
N ARG A 28 -6.78 -9.81 -0.24
CA ARG A 28 -8.25 -9.93 -0.29
C ARG A 28 -8.72 -11.34 -0.65
N ALA A 29 -7.96 -12.06 -1.46
CA ALA A 29 -8.19 -13.47 -1.78
C ALA A 29 -7.70 -14.44 -0.68
N GLY A 30 -7.28 -13.95 0.48
CA GLY A 30 -6.85 -14.79 1.60
C GLY A 30 -5.48 -15.45 1.41
N ARG A 31 -4.66 -14.99 0.47
CA ARG A 31 -3.36 -15.59 0.16
C ARG A 31 -2.24 -15.06 1.05
N VAL A 32 -1.21 -15.88 1.15
CA VAL A 32 0.07 -15.52 1.76
C VAL A 32 0.88 -14.70 0.76
N VAL A 33 1.43 -13.57 1.20
CA VAL A 33 2.33 -12.72 0.41
C VAL A 33 3.72 -12.74 1.04
N VAL A 34 4.74 -13.03 0.25
CA VAL A 34 6.16 -13.01 0.66
C VAL A 34 6.85 -11.89 -0.11
N THR A 35 7.46 -10.91 0.58
CA THR A 35 8.10 -9.77 -0.09
C THR A 35 9.24 -9.13 0.68
N ASN A 36 10.17 -8.49 -0.03
CA ASN A 36 11.26 -7.67 0.49
C ASN A 36 11.08 -6.16 0.21
N ILE A 37 9.92 -5.73 -0.31
CA ILE A 37 9.64 -4.31 -0.56
C ILE A 37 9.85 -3.52 0.73
N ASP A 38 10.78 -2.55 0.70
CA ASP A 38 11.09 -1.73 1.87
C ASP A 38 9.86 -0.91 2.30
N GLY A 39 9.75 -0.67 3.61
CA GLY A 39 8.64 0.05 4.20
C GLY A 39 7.28 -0.64 4.12
N MET A 40 7.19 -1.89 3.63
CA MET A 40 5.94 -2.67 3.60
C MET A 40 5.38 -2.88 5.01
N LYS A 41 4.11 -2.51 5.21
CA LYS A 41 3.44 -2.53 6.52
C LYS A 41 2.98 -3.95 6.90
N THR A 42 2.63 -4.15 8.17
CA THR A 42 2.00 -5.41 8.62
C THR A 42 0.56 -5.49 8.13
N ILE A 43 -0.04 -6.68 8.16
CA ILE A 43 -1.40 -6.88 7.67
C ILE A 43 -2.42 -6.08 8.52
N GLU A 44 -2.25 -6.04 9.83
CA GLU A 44 -3.13 -5.34 10.77
C GLU A 44 -3.09 -3.82 10.55
N HIS A 45 -1.90 -3.27 10.25
CA HIS A 45 -1.75 -1.85 9.91
C HIS A 45 -2.40 -1.52 8.56
N ILE A 46 -2.34 -2.43 7.59
CA ILE A 46 -2.99 -2.26 6.28
C ILE A 46 -4.51 -2.28 6.44
N GLU A 47 -5.04 -3.24 7.19
CA GLU A 47 -6.48 -3.31 7.52
C GLU A 47 -6.96 -2.01 8.18
N LYS A 48 -6.28 -1.56 9.24
CA LYS A 48 -6.60 -0.31 9.94
C LYS A 48 -6.53 0.92 9.03
N SER A 49 -5.56 0.96 8.10
CA SER A 49 -5.34 2.13 7.25
C SER A 49 -6.24 2.18 6.02
N LEU A 50 -6.64 1.01 5.48
CA LEU A 50 -7.57 0.92 4.34
C LEU A 50 -9.04 0.87 4.80
N GLY A 51 -9.31 0.52 6.06
CA GLY A 51 -10.67 0.35 6.57
C GLY A 51 -11.34 -0.95 6.11
N GLU A 52 -10.55 -1.96 5.76
CA GLU A 52 -11.02 -3.29 5.32
C GLU A 52 -10.41 -4.41 6.16
N ARG A 53 -11.04 -5.59 6.17
CA ARG A 53 -10.51 -6.80 6.80
C ARG A 53 -10.22 -7.85 5.74
N PHE A 54 -9.11 -8.55 5.88
CA PHE A 54 -8.72 -9.67 5.03
C PHE A 54 -9.19 -11.00 5.64
N PRO A 55 -9.26 -12.09 4.84
CA PRO A 55 -9.50 -13.43 5.40
C PRO A 55 -8.40 -13.85 6.37
N VAL A 56 -8.73 -14.67 7.38
CA VAL A 56 -7.79 -15.13 8.43
C VAL A 56 -6.59 -15.92 7.87
N SER A 57 -6.71 -16.46 6.65
CA SER A 57 -5.61 -17.12 5.93
C SER A 57 -4.61 -16.15 5.30
N ALA A 58 -4.97 -14.87 5.10
CA ALA A 58 -4.08 -13.86 4.57
C ALA A 58 -2.93 -13.59 5.56
N LYS A 59 -1.71 -13.52 5.04
CA LYS A 59 -0.50 -13.25 5.84
C LYS A 59 0.52 -12.54 4.98
N ILE A 60 1.26 -11.60 5.57
CA ILE A 60 2.41 -10.94 4.94
C ILE A 60 3.68 -11.39 5.63
N ILE A 61 4.57 -12.04 4.90
CA ILE A 61 5.91 -12.43 5.33
C ILE A 61 6.89 -11.44 4.71
N ARG A 62 7.56 -10.65 5.54
CA ARG A 62 8.49 -9.60 5.11
C ARG A 62 9.91 -10.06 5.40
N VAL A 63 10.74 -10.22 4.37
CA VAL A 63 12.14 -10.64 4.50
C VAL A 63 12.98 -9.61 3.75
N LEU A 64 13.80 -8.82 4.44
CA LEU A 64 14.66 -7.83 3.79
C LEU A 64 15.84 -8.51 3.10
N SER A 65 16.19 -8.06 1.89
CA SER A 65 17.35 -8.56 1.12
C SER A 65 18.67 -7.83 1.41
N ASN A 66 18.67 -6.85 2.31
CA ASN A 66 19.84 -6.02 2.64
C ASN A 66 20.82 -6.65 3.67
N ASN A 67 20.67 -7.94 3.97
CA ASN A 67 21.46 -8.66 4.97
C ASN A 67 21.68 -10.11 4.54
N GLN A 68 22.75 -10.74 5.03
CA GLN A 68 23.19 -12.06 4.55
C GLN A 68 22.16 -13.18 4.78
N ASN A 69 21.44 -13.13 5.90
CA ASN A 69 20.42 -14.13 6.24
C ASN A 69 19.22 -14.02 5.29
N GLY A 70 18.77 -12.79 5.03
CA GLY A 70 17.73 -12.48 4.06
C GLY A 70 18.13 -12.82 2.63
N LEU A 71 19.38 -12.57 2.21
CA LEU A 71 19.91 -13.04 0.93
C LEU A 71 19.87 -14.58 0.85
N LYS A 72 20.32 -15.29 1.88
CA LYS A 72 20.26 -16.77 1.94
C LYS A 72 18.81 -17.26 1.79
N LEU A 73 17.85 -16.63 2.50
CA LEU A 73 16.43 -16.92 2.38
C LEU A 73 15.92 -16.69 0.95
N TRP A 74 16.13 -15.52 0.35
CA TRP A 74 15.64 -15.22 -1.00
C TRP A 74 16.25 -16.10 -2.09
N GLN A 75 17.54 -16.39 -2.00
CA GLN A 75 18.22 -17.30 -2.93
C GLN A 75 17.68 -18.73 -2.85
N HIS A 76 17.06 -19.13 -1.73
CA HIS A 76 16.44 -20.44 -1.53
C HIS A 76 14.94 -20.34 -1.21
N PHE A 77 14.23 -19.37 -1.79
CA PHE A 77 12.82 -19.12 -1.46
C PHE A 77 11.96 -20.39 -1.55
N TYR A 78 12.21 -21.25 -2.53
CA TYR A 78 11.50 -22.50 -2.78
C TYR A 78 11.70 -23.59 -1.72
N CYS A 79 12.62 -23.39 -0.76
CA CYS A 79 12.87 -24.32 0.36
C CYS A 79 12.05 -23.99 1.62
N TRP A 80 11.45 -22.79 1.71
CA TRP A 80 10.74 -22.33 2.93
C TRP A 80 9.50 -21.45 2.67
N CYS A 81 9.32 -20.91 1.46
CA CYS A 81 8.10 -20.20 1.09
C CYS A 81 6.90 -21.16 1.13
N PRO A 82 5.75 -20.76 1.71
CA PRO A 82 4.59 -21.63 1.76
C PRO A 82 4.02 -21.85 0.36
N LEU A 83 3.44 -23.02 0.13
CA LEU A 83 2.71 -23.32 -1.09
C LEU A 83 1.53 -22.34 -1.27
N GLY A 84 1.16 -22.04 -2.52
CA GLY A 84 0.11 -21.07 -2.82
C GLY A 84 0.47 -19.59 -2.64
N ALA A 85 1.68 -19.26 -2.20
CA ALA A 85 2.10 -17.89 -1.95
C ALA A 85 2.16 -17.01 -3.22
N LEU A 86 1.85 -15.72 -3.04
CA LEU A 86 2.28 -14.66 -3.94
C LEU A 86 3.67 -14.18 -3.47
N ILE A 87 4.65 -14.19 -4.35
CA ILE A 87 6.04 -13.81 -4.07
C ILE A 87 6.36 -12.55 -4.88
N VAL A 88 6.77 -11.47 -4.21
CA VAL A 88 7.09 -10.19 -4.86
C VAL A 88 8.47 -9.73 -4.41
N ILE A 89 9.42 -9.77 -5.35
CA ILE A 89 10.85 -9.57 -5.10
C ILE A 89 11.27 -8.25 -5.73
N ASP A 90 11.47 -7.21 -4.91
CA ASP A 90 12.03 -5.92 -5.33
C ASP A 90 13.55 -5.94 -5.40
N GLU A 91 14.09 -5.12 -6.30
CA GLU A 91 15.51 -5.08 -6.65
C GLU A 91 16.11 -6.49 -6.86
N ALA A 92 15.40 -7.34 -7.61
CA ALA A 92 15.73 -8.76 -7.78
C ALA A 92 17.12 -9.02 -8.36
N GLN A 93 17.68 -8.05 -9.12
CA GLN A 93 19.05 -8.11 -9.61
C GLN A 93 20.09 -8.08 -8.49
N ASP A 94 19.78 -7.52 -7.31
CA ASP A 94 20.70 -7.47 -6.17
C ASP A 94 20.77 -8.80 -5.41
N ILE A 95 19.79 -9.69 -5.65
CA ILE A 95 19.67 -11.01 -5.01
C ILE A 95 20.20 -12.12 -5.94
N TYR A 96 19.81 -12.07 -7.21
CA TYR A 96 20.03 -13.13 -8.20
C TYR A 96 21.15 -12.79 -9.18
N ASN A 97 22.31 -12.39 -8.66
CA ASN A 97 23.51 -12.15 -9.46
C ASN A 97 24.73 -12.93 -8.94
N LYS A 98 25.69 -13.19 -9.84
CA LYS A 98 26.90 -13.96 -9.52
C LYS A 98 27.84 -13.23 -8.55
N THR A 99 27.80 -11.90 -8.53
CA THR A 99 28.63 -11.05 -7.66
C THR A 99 28.24 -11.20 -6.18
N VAL A 100 26.96 -11.42 -5.87
CA VAL A 100 26.47 -11.75 -4.51
C VAL A 100 26.49 -13.25 -4.20
N GLY A 101 27.18 -14.05 -5.03
CA GLY A 101 27.35 -15.48 -4.84
C GLY A 101 26.18 -16.36 -5.31
N PHE A 102 25.18 -15.80 -6.02
CA PHE A 102 24.09 -16.61 -6.56
C PHE A 102 24.50 -17.31 -7.86
N ASP A 103 24.40 -18.64 -7.87
CA ASP A 103 24.68 -19.49 -9.03
C ASP A 103 23.58 -20.55 -9.16
N ALA A 104 22.60 -20.30 -10.05
CA ALA A 104 21.36 -21.08 -10.13
C ALA A 104 21.55 -22.61 -10.28
N PRO A 105 22.53 -23.13 -11.06
CA PRO A 105 22.80 -24.58 -11.13
C PRO A 105 23.37 -25.18 -9.84
N LYS A 106 24.05 -24.39 -9.00
CA LYS A 106 24.59 -24.83 -7.69
C LYS A 106 23.61 -24.60 -6.54
N ASN A 107 22.56 -23.81 -6.77
CA ASN A 107 21.53 -23.54 -5.78
C ASN A 107 20.55 -24.73 -5.72
N THR A 108 20.87 -25.69 -4.86
CA THR A 108 20.10 -26.92 -4.64
C THR A 108 19.17 -26.82 -3.44
N TYR A 109 18.15 -27.69 -3.41
CA TYR A 109 17.26 -27.88 -2.29
C TYR A 109 17.99 -28.07 -0.95
N LYS A 110 17.41 -27.50 0.11
CA LYS A 110 17.88 -27.57 1.49
C LYS A 110 16.66 -27.78 2.41
N PRO A 111 16.76 -28.62 3.46
CA PRO A 111 15.66 -28.79 4.41
C PRO A 111 15.29 -27.47 5.10
N ILE A 112 14.00 -27.26 5.40
CA ILE A 112 13.51 -26.05 6.08
C ILE A 112 14.22 -25.76 7.43
N ALA A 113 14.73 -26.80 8.09
CA ALA A 113 15.53 -26.69 9.31
C ALA A 113 16.78 -25.79 9.15
N GLU A 114 17.37 -25.67 7.95
CA GLU A 114 18.49 -24.75 7.67
C GLU A 114 18.11 -23.25 7.65
N PHE A 115 16.82 -22.95 7.70
CA PHE A 115 16.28 -21.60 7.54
C PHE A 115 15.44 -21.14 8.74
N ILE A 116 15.08 -22.04 9.65
CA ILE A 116 14.16 -21.77 10.76
C ILE A 116 14.63 -20.64 11.69
N ASP A 117 15.94 -20.56 11.95
CA ASP A 117 16.57 -19.54 12.80
C ASP A 117 16.47 -18.12 12.23
N TYR A 118 16.21 -17.99 10.93
CA TYR A 118 16.04 -16.71 10.23
C TYR A 118 14.57 -16.34 10.00
N LEU A 119 13.64 -17.20 10.42
CA LEU A 119 12.20 -17.07 10.22
C LEU A 119 11.49 -16.78 11.55
N PRO A 120 10.24 -16.26 11.53
CA PRO A 120 9.52 -15.93 12.76
C PRO A 120 9.31 -17.15 13.67
N ALA A 121 9.26 -16.92 14.99
CA ALA A 121 8.96 -17.97 15.97
C ALA A 121 7.63 -18.69 15.63
N GLY A 122 7.64 -20.03 15.68
CA GLY A 122 6.49 -20.85 15.30
C GLY A 122 6.20 -20.92 13.79
N TYR A 123 7.09 -20.41 12.93
CA TYR A 123 6.92 -20.50 11.47
C TYR A 123 6.89 -21.93 10.96
N LEU A 124 7.67 -22.86 11.53
CA LEU A 124 7.66 -24.28 11.13
C LEU A 124 6.26 -24.90 11.24
N ASN A 125 5.62 -24.82 12.42
CA ASN A 125 4.26 -25.33 12.65
C ASN A 125 3.20 -24.67 11.74
N TYR A 126 3.47 -23.46 11.25
CA TYR A 126 2.65 -22.79 10.25
C TYR A 126 2.93 -23.32 8.83
N TYR A 127 4.20 -23.46 8.46
CA TYR A 127 4.64 -23.98 7.17
C TYR A 127 4.16 -25.41 6.97
N GLU A 128 4.38 -26.29 7.95
CA GLU A 128 3.90 -27.68 7.95
C GLU A 128 2.39 -27.71 7.80
N ARG A 129 1.61 -26.97 8.60
CA ARG A 129 0.15 -26.94 8.44
C ARG A 129 -0.30 -26.50 7.04
N VAL A 130 0.39 -25.55 6.40
CA VAL A 130 0.10 -25.18 5.01
C VAL A 130 0.49 -26.32 4.08
N PHE A 131 1.70 -26.87 4.19
CA PHE A 131 2.21 -27.96 3.36
C PHE A 131 1.32 -29.21 3.43
N ASP A 132 0.87 -29.58 4.63
CA ASP A 132 -0.07 -30.66 4.93
C ASP A 132 -1.46 -30.45 4.31
N SER A 133 -1.85 -29.21 4.01
CA SER A 133 -3.13 -28.89 3.35
C SER A 133 -3.07 -28.96 1.82
N PHE A 134 -1.87 -29.04 1.24
CA PHE A 134 -1.67 -29.26 -0.20
C PHE A 134 -1.47 -30.76 -0.46
N ILE A 135 -2.57 -31.48 -0.59
CA ILE A 135 -2.59 -32.88 -1.01
C ILE A 135 -2.77 -32.91 -2.53
N CYS A 136 -2.06 -33.81 -3.22
CA CYS A 136 -2.26 -34.03 -4.65
C CYS A 136 -3.37 -35.08 -4.85
N ASP A 137 -4.44 -34.70 -5.55
CA ASP A 137 -5.59 -35.59 -5.78
C ASP A 137 -5.26 -36.80 -6.69
N ASP A 138 -4.28 -36.63 -7.60
CA ASP A 138 -3.86 -37.64 -8.57
C ASP A 138 -2.32 -37.77 -8.58
N PRO A 139 -1.73 -38.60 -7.70
CA PRO A 139 -0.28 -38.76 -7.60
C PRO A 139 0.26 -39.61 -8.75
N TYR A 140 1.23 -39.06 -9.49
CA TYR A 140 1.92 -39.76 -10.57
C TYR A 140 3.19 -40.42 -10.05
N THR A 141 3.43 -41.67 -10.44
CA THR A 141 4.68 -42.40 -10.18
C THR A 141 5.25 -42.89 -11.50
N ASP A 142 6.54 -42.63 -11.73
CA ASP A 142 7.22 -43.01 -12.97
C ASP A 142 7.72 -44.47 -12.97
N ASP A 143 8.13 -44.94 -14.15
CA ASP A 143 8.67 -46.30 -14.35
C ASP A 143 9.98 -46.57 -13.57
N THR A 144 10.62 -45.53 -13.02
CA THR A 144 11.81 -45.65 -12.17
C THR A 144 11.48 -45.68 -10.67
N GLY A 145 10.20 -45.55 -10.31
CA GLY A 145 9.70 -45.62 -8.95
C GLY A 145 9.70 -44.28 -8.20
N PHE A 146 9.98 -43.16 -8.86
CA PHE A 146 9.83 -41.84 -8.24
C PHE A 146 8.39 -41.36 -8.36
N SER A 147 7.80 -40.95 -7.24
CA SER A 147 6.49 -40.32 -7.20
C SER A 147 6.60 -38.80 -7.18
N THR A 148 5.59 -38.11 -7.72
CA THR A 148 5.43 -36.65 -7.61
C THR A 148 5.04 -36.21 -6.20
N VAL A 149 4.65 -37.15 -5.34
CA VAL A 149 4.28 -36.92 -3.93
C VAL A 149 5.21 -37.64 -2.95
N ASP A 150 5.22 -37.16 -1.70
CA ASP A 150 5.79 -37.87 -0.56
C ASP A 150 4.85 -38.98 -0.03
N ASP A 151 5.32 -39.73 0.96
CA ASP A 151 4.57 -40.81 1.65
C ASP A 151 3.24 -40.35 2.27
N LYS A 152 2.99 -39.04 2.34
CA LYS A 152 1.80 -38.41 2.92
C LYS A 152 0.93 -37.71 1.86
N GLY A 153 1.20 -37.92 0.57
CA GLY A 153 0.43 -37.34 -0.55
C GLY A 153 0.73 -35.86 -0.84
N ARG A 154 1.80 -35.30 -0.29
CA ARG A 154 2.19 -33.88 -0.46
C ARG A 154 3.13 -33.72 -1.65
N PRO A 155 3.11 -32.61 -2.39
CA PRO A 155 3.98 -32.43 -3.56
C PRO A 155 5.46 -32.39 -3.17
N VAL A 156 6.30 -33.17 -3.86
CA VAL A 156 7.75 -33.14 -3.69
C VAL A 156 8.30 -31.77 -4.11
N LEU A 157 9.12 -31.14 -3.26
CA LEU A 157 9.68 -29.81 -3.49
C LEU A 157 10.75 -29.78 -4.61
N PRO A 158 11.00 -28.62 -5.24
CA PRO A 158 11.96 -28.53 -6.34
C PRO A 158 13.41 -28.82 -5.91
N LEU A 159 14.12 -29.60 -6.72
CA LEU A 159 15.52 -29.98 -6.48
C LEU A 159 16.52 -28.81 -6.52
N ASN A 160 16.21 -27.75 -7.26
CA ASN A 160 17.05 -26.56 -7.43
C ASN A 160 16.21 -25.34 -7.85
N TYR A 161 16.83 -24.16 -7.83
CA TYR A 161 16.18 -22.90 -8.18
C TYR A 161 15.55 -22.88 -9.59
N ASN A 162 16.22 -23.41 -10.62
CA ASN A 162 15.68 -23.41 -11.99
C ASN A 162 14.47 -24.32 -12.11
N SER A 163 14.52 -25.52 -11.51
CA SER A 163 13.37 -26.40 -11.38
C SER A 163 12.20 -25.68 -10.69
N ALA A 164 12.45 -24.96 -9.59
CA ALA A 164 11.41 -24.22 -8.86
C ALA A 164 10.69 -23.17 -9.72
N LEU A 165 11.40 -22.50 -10.64
CA LEU A 165 10.78 -21.58 -11.58
C LEU A 165 9.99 -22.31 -12.66
N MET A 166 10.57 -23.36 -13.27
CA MET A 166 9.89 -24.14 -14.32
C MET A 166 8.58 -24.76 -13.82
N THR A 167 8.55 -25.24 -12.58
CA THR A 167 7.39 -25.91 -11.97
C THR A 167 6.62 -25.04 -10.97
N HIS A 168 6.79 -23.71 -10.97
CA HIS A 168 6.11 -22.78 -10.05
C HIS A 168 4.58 -22.98 -9.96
N ARG A 169 3.95 -23.38 -11.09
CA ARG A 169 2.51 -23.67 -11.17
C ARG A 169 2.09 -24.87 -10.35
N HIS A 170 2.94 -25.90 -10.20
CA HIS A 170 2.63 -27.10 -9.41
C HIS A 170 2.52 -26.77 -7.91
N TYR A 171 3.27 -25.78 -7.44
CA TYR A 171 3.26 -25.27 -6.06
C TYR A 171 2.31 -24.09 -5.85
N ASN A 172 1.54 -23.74 -6.89
CA ASN A 172 0.59 -22.64 -6.89
C ASN A 172 1.24 -21.27 -6.53
N TRP A 173 2.53 -21.10 -6.85
CA TRP A 173 3.28 -19.85 -6.64
C TRP A 173 3.06 -18.85 -7.76
N ASP A 174 2.83 -17.58 -7.41
CA ASP A 174 2.90 -16.46 -8.34
C ASP A 174 4.14 -15.62 -8.02
N ILE A 175 4.98 -15.30 -9.00
CA ILE A 175 6.29 -14.67 -8.76
C ILE A 175 6.46 -13.40 -9.59
N TYR A 176 6.62 -12.27 -8.91
CA TYR A 176 6.85 -10.96 -9.52
C TYR A 176 8.25 -10.46 -9.19
N TYR A 177 9.12 -10.39 -10.19
CA TYR A 177 10.45 -9.79 -10.08
C TYR A 177 10.37 -8.31 -10.45
N LEU A 178 10.80 -7.42 -9.57
CA LEU A 178 10.92 -5.99 -9.84
C LEU A 178 12.41 -5.63 -9.94
N THR A 179 12.78 -4.82 -10.93
CA THR A 179 14.19 -4.49 -11.24
C THR A 179 14.28 -3.15 -11.98
N PRO A 180 15.39 -2.39 -11.97
CA PRO A 180 15.50 -1.17 -12.74
C PRO A 180 15.76 -1.44 -14.23
N ASP A 181 16.44 -2.55 -14.57
CA ASP A 181 16.74 -2.99 -15.93
C ASP A 181 16.61 -4.52 -16.05
N ILE A 182 15.70 -4.95 -16.93
CA ILE A 182 15.46 -6.37 -17.24
C ILE A 182 16.71 -7.13 -17.66
N LYS A 183 17.73 -6.47 -18.24
CA LYS A 183 18.99 -7.13 -18.66
C LYS A 183 19.79 -7.72 -17.51
N GLN A 184 19.60 -7.21 -16.29
CA GLN A 184 20.32 -7.69 -15.09
C GLN A 184 19.69 -8.97 -14.52
N ILE A 185 18.48 -9.33 -14.96
CA ILE A 185 17.84 -10.60 -14.66
C ILE A 185 18.36 -11.68 -15.62
N ASP A 186 18.80 -12.80 -15.07
CA ASP A 186 19.39 -13.90 -15.83
C ASP A 186 18.45 -14.44 -16.93
N ALA A 187 19.04 -14.88 -18.04
CA ALA A 187 18.30 -15.34 -19.21
C ALA A 187 17.44 -16.59 -18.92
N SER A 188 17.81 -17.44 -17.95
CA SER A 188 16.99 -18.57 -17.52
C SER A 188 15.67 -18.11 -16.90
N VAL A 189 15.73 -17.19 -15.93
CA VAL A 189 14.56 -16.57 -15.29
C VAL A 189 13.68 -15.89 -16.34
N ARG A 190 14.27 -15.08 -17.22
CA ARG A 190 13.54 -14.42 -18.32
C ARG A 190 12.93 -15.42 -19.31
N GLY A 191 13.49 -16.62 -19.46
CA GLY A 191 12.95 -17.68 -20.29
C GLY A 191 11.69 -18.34 -19.73
N VAL A 192 11.48 -18.29 -18.40
CA VAL A 192 10.31 -18.85 -17.70
C VAL A 192 9.19 -17.82 -17.51
N CYS A 193 9.54 -16.55 -17.39
CA CYS A 193 8.57 -15.47 -17.26
C CYS A 193 7.60 -15.43 -18.46
N GLU A 194 6.32 -15.24 -18.18
CA GLU A 194 5.29 -15.18 -19.22
C GLU A 194 5.25 -13.82 -19.90
N ARG A 195 5.40 -12.74 -19.11
CA ARG A 195 5.16 -11.35 -19.52
C ARG A 195 6.09 -10.41 -18.77
N ALA A 196 6.60 -9.39 -19.44
CA ALA A 196 7.38 -8.31 -18.83
C ALA A 196 6.68 -6.97 -19.02
N PHE A 197 6.66 -6.17 -17.95
CA PHE A 197 5.96 -4.89 -17.85
C PHE A 197 6.96 -3.76 -17.64
N HIS A 198 7.29 -3.06 -18.73
CA HIS A 198 8.12 -1.86 -18.68
C HIS A 198 7.30 -0.67 -18.16
N HIS A 199 7.71 -0.14 -17.01
CA HIS A 199 7.12 1.00 -16.32
C HIS A 199 7.88 2.29 -16.65
N SER A 200 7.15 3.32 -17.07
CA SER A 200 7.71 4.66 -17.33
C SER A 200 6.84 5.73 -16.70
N SER A 201 7.41 6.52 -15.78
CA SER A 201 6.73 7.67 -15.17
C SER A 201 6.41 8.74 -16.24
N LYS A 202 5.24 9.36 -16.13
CA LYS A 202 4.75 10.44 -17.01
C LYS A 202 4.20 11.63 -16.22
N ASP A 203 4.75 11.91 -15.05
CA ASP A 203 4.26 12.91 -14.08
C ASP A 203 4.43 14.39 -14.50
N ASN A 204 4.82 14.64 -15.75
CA ASN A 204 5.11 15.98 -16.30
C ASN A 204 3.86 16.87 -16.39
N THR A 205 2.66 16.27 -16.45
CA THR A 205 1.38 16.96 -16.60
C THR A 205 0.41 16.50 -15.52
N PHE A 206 -0.47 17.40 -15.06
CA PHE A 206 -1.49 17.09 -14.04
C PHE A 206 -2.36 15.88 -14.41
N LEU A 207 -2.73 15.75 -15.70
CA LEU A 207 -3.57 14.66 -16.24
C LEU A 207 -2.90 13.28 -16.21
N THR A 208 -1.57 13.23 -16.22
CA THR A 208 -0.75 12.00 -16.27
C THR A 208 -0.06 11.68 -14.93
N LYS A 209 -0.28 12.50 -13.89
CA LYS A 209 0.28 12.32 -12.55
C LYS A 209 -0.18 11.01 -11.90
N ARG A 210 0.79 10.16 -11.50
CA ARG A 210 0.60 8.79 -11.00
C ARG A 210 -0.11 7.87 -12.00
N ARG A 211 -0.01 8.15 -13.30
CA ARG A 211 -0.40 7.27 -14.39
C ARG A 211 0.87 6.85 -15.14
N PRO A 212 1.68 5.94 -14.56
CA PRO A 212 2.80 5.35 -15.30
C PRO A 212 2.30 4.79 -16.63
N ARG A 213 3.10 4.97 -17.67
CA ARG A 213 2.93 4.25 -18.92
C ARG A 213 3.49 2.86 -18.70
N ILE A 214 2.60 1.88 -18.63
CA ILE A 214 2.94 0.45 -18.55
C ILE A 214 2.85 -0.09 -19.97
N TRP A 215 3.93 -0.72 -20.43
CA TRP A 215 3.97 -1.41 -21.72
C TRP A 215 4.40 -2.85 -21.49
N GLU A 216 3.67 -3.77 -22.09
CA GLU A 216 3.90 -5.20 -21.95
C GLU A 216 4.63 -5.79 -23.17
N HIS A 217 5.61 -6.66 -22.93
CA HIS A 217 6.39 -7.33 -23.95
C HIS A 217 6.93 -8.70 -23.50
N ASP A 218 7.51 -9.43 -24.44
CA ASP A 218 8.28 -10.66 -24.20
C ASP A 218 9.46 -10.39 -23.24
N PRO A 219 9.58 -11.08 -22.09
CA PRO A 219 10.72 -10.96 -21.16
C PRO A 219 12.11 -11.20 -21.76
N LYS A 220 12.20 -11.92 -22.89
CA LYS A 220 13.46 -12.12 -23.62
C LYS A 220 13.92 -10.82 -24.29
N SER A 221 12.98 -9.96 -24.70
CA SER A 221 13.25 -8.64 -25.25
C SER A 221 13.71 -7.67 -24.17
N SER A 222 14.78 -6.92 -24.46
CA SER A 222 15.29 -5.84 -23.61
C SER A 222 15.02 -4.45 -24.19
N ALA A 223 14.01 -4.33 -25.05
CA ALA A 223 13.58 -3.05 -25.58
C ALA A 223 12.99 -2.16 -24.47
N THR A 224 13.26 -0.86 -24.52
CA THR A 224 12.76 0.16 -23.56
C THR A 224 11.68 1.05 -24.19
N LYS A 225 11.40 0.85 -25.48
CA LYS A 225 10.41 1.59 -26.26
C LYS A 225 9.36 0.60 -26.78
N PRO A 226 8.06 0.94 -26.70
CA PRO A 226 7.02 0.10 -27.27
C PRO A 226 7.10 0.09 -28.80
N ASP A 227 6.76 -1.06 -29.39
CA ASP A 227 6.47 -1.15 -30.81
C ASP A 227 5.20 -0.36 -31.17
N LYS A 228 5.08 0.02 -32.46
CA LYS A 228 4.01 0.90 -32.96
C LYS A 228 2.59 0.44 -32.61
N ASN A 229 2.37 -0.87 -32.53
CA ASN A 229 1.06 -1.49 -32.28
C ASN A 229 0.96 -2.17 -30.90
N ALA A 230 1.95 -2.00 -30.02
CA ALA A 230 1.95 -2.73 -28.76
C ALA A 230 0.91 -2.17 -27.76
N PRO A 231 0.28 -3.02 -26.93
CA PRO A 231 -0.68 -2.57 -25.93
C PRO A 231 0.02 -1.72 -24.86
N ILE A 232 -0.44 -0.47 -24.70
CA ILE A 232 0.06 0.47 -23.70
C ILE A 232 -1.07 0.78 -22.73
N GLU A 233 -0.87 0.47 -21.45
CA GLU A 233 -1.81 0.78 -20.37
C GLU A 233 -1.34 2.00 -19.57
N TYR A 234 -2.28 2.90 -19.23
CA TYR A 234 -2.05 4.06 -18.36
C TYR A 234 -2.79 3.90 -17.03
N ARG A 235 -2.44 2.86 -16.27
CA ARG A 235 -3.11 2.53 -15.01
C ARG A 235 -2.76 3.56 -13.94
N ARG A 236 -3.77 4.16 -13.29
CA ARG A 236 -3.57 5.16 -12.24
C ARG A 236 -3.27 4.49 -10.90
N VAL A 237 -2.09 4.73 -10.34
CA VAL A 237 -1.71 4.31 -8.99
C VAL A 237 -2.39 5.24 -7.97
N PRO A 238 -3.21 4.72 -7.03
CA PRO A 238 -3.86 5.54 -6.00
C PRO A 238 -2.88 6.00 -4.92
N VAL A 239 -3.19 7.10 -4.22
CA VAL A 239 -2.39 7.58 -3.07
C VAL A 239 -2.43 6.58 -1.91
N ALA A 240 -3.53 5.86 -1.76
CA ALA A 240 -3.73 4.83 -0.74
C ALA A 240 -2.69 3.70 -0.78
N VAL A 241 -1.93 3.54 -1.86
CA VAL A 241 -0.78 2.61 -1.88
C VAL A 241 0.27 2.96 -0.81
N HIS A 242 0.43 4.24 -0.47
CA HIS A 242 1.36 4.69 0.55
C HIS A 242 0.90 4.37 1.98
N LEU A 243 -0.35 3.92 2.16
CA LEU A 243 -0.84 3.34 3.42
C LEU A 243 -0.35 1.89 3.58
N MET A 244 -0.05 1.20 2.48
CA MET A 244 0.47 -0.18 2.48
C MET A 244 1.99 -0.26 2.56
N TYR A 245 2.70 0.69 1.94
CA TYR A 245 4.16 0.70 1.95
C TYR A 245 4.75 2.13 1.91
N SER A 246 5.90 2.33 2.53
CA SER A 246 6.68 3.57 2.38
C SER A 246 7.69 3.45 1.24
N SER A 247 7.63 4.35 0.26
CA SER A 247 8.52 4.31 -0.91
C SER A 247 9.91 4.91 -0.71
N THR A 248 10.18 5.51 0.45
CA THR A 248 11.46 6.13 0.80
C THR A 248 11.75 5.99 2.29
N THR A 249 12.83 5.29 2.64
CA THR A 249 13.31 5.13 4.03
C THR A 249 13.62 6.47 4.69
N THR A 250 13.98 7.49 3.90
CA THR A 250 14.31 8.86 4.36
C THR A 250 13.15 9.86 4.33
N GLY A 251 11.94 9.45 3.91
CA GLY A 251 10.75 10.31 3.82
C GLY A 251 10.79 11.43 2.76
N ALA A 252 11.98 11.79 2.24
CA ALA A 252 12.16 12.82 1.23
C ALA A 252 11.84 12.29 -0.17
N THR A 253 10.65 12.62 -0.71
CA THR A 253 10.33 12.34 -2.11
C THR A 253 11.16 13.25 -3.03
N THR A 254 12.33 12.77 -3.49
CA THR A 254 13.04 13.42 -4.59
C THR A 254 12.16 13.36 -5.83
N LYS A 255 11.67 14.51 -6.28
CA LYS A 255 10.88 14.60 -7.51
C LYS A 255 11.79 14.24 -8.67
N ALA A 256 11.68 13.01 -9.18
CA ALA A 256 12.36 12.56 -10.39
C ALA A 256 11.98 13.49 -11.55
N GLY A 257 12.85 14.45 -11.85
CA GLY A 257 12.57 15.61 -12.69
C GLY A 257 12.55 15.31 -14.18
N LEU A 258 11.79 14.31 -14.62
CA LEU A 258 11.78 13.84 -16.01
C LEU A 258 10.84 14.63 -16.95
N GLY A 259 10.73 15.93 -16.70
CA GLY A 259 10.13 16.92 -17.59
C GLY A 259 9.54 18.11 -16.84
N LYS A 260 10.01 19.32 -17.18
CA LYS A 260 9.36 20.56 -16.77
C LYS A 260 7.98 20.61 -17.43
N SER A 261 6.95 20.95 -16.67
CA SER A 261 5.59 21.08 -17.22
C SER A 261 5.56 22.29 -18.16
N LEU A 262 5.19 22.11 -19.43
CA LEU A 262 5.23 23.16 -20.45
C LEU A 262 4.41 24.40 -20.05
N PHE A 263 3.26 24.20 -19.39
CA PHE A 263 2.42 25.26 -18.83
C PHE A 263 3.05 26.06 -17.68
N LYS A 264 4.21 25.64 -17.16
CA LYS A 264 4.99 26.37 -16.15
C LYS A 264 6.15 27.17 -16.78
N GLU A 265 6.38 27.04 -18.08
CA GLU A 265 7.39 27.85 -18.77
C GLU A 265 6.79 29.17 -19.22
N TRP A 266 7.30 30.29 -18.67
CA TRP A 266 6.79 31.64 -18.92
C TRP A 266 6.75 31.98 -20.43
N LYS A 267 7.71 31.47 -21.20
CA LYS A 267 7.79 31.64 -22.66
C LYS A 267 6.59 31.03 -23.39
N PHE A 268 6.11 29.87 -22.94
CA PHE A 268 4.93 29.21 -23.51
C PHE A 268 3.62 29.93 -23.13
N LEU A 269 3.53 30.43 -21.89
CA LEU A 269 2.42 31.27 -21.45
C LEU A 269 2.34 32.59 -22.24
N LEU A 270 3.48 33.25 -22.49
CA LEU A 270 3.54 34.45 -23.32
C LEU A 270 3.12 34.18 -24.77
N PHE A 271 3.59 33.07 -25.37
CA PHE A 271 3.15 32.64 -26.69
C PHE A 271 1.62 32.44 -26.75
N LEU A 272 1.05 31.77 -25.75
CA LEU A 272 -0.39 31.52 -25.68
C LEU A 272 -1.21 32.81 -25.47
N ALA A 273 -0.68 33.78 -24.72
CA ALA A 273 -1.28 35.10 -24.57
C ALA A 273 -1.26 35.92 -25.88
N VAL A 274 -0.14 35.89 -26.63
CA VAL A 274 -0.05 36.56 -27.95
C VAL A 274 -0.99 35.89 -28.97
N MET A 275 -1.07 34.56 -28.99
CA MET A 275 -2.03 33.83 -29.82
C MET A 275 -3.48 34.20 -29.47
N ALA A 276 -3.82 34.29 -28.19
CA ALA A 276 -5.15 34.74 -27.76
C ALA A 276 -5.42 36.19 -28.21
N LEU A 277 -4.46 37.10 -28.07
CA LEU A 277 -4.57 38.47 -28.55
C LEU A 277 -4.87 38.51 -30.06
N CYS A 278 -4.10 37.81 -30.89
CA CYS A 278 -4.31 37.72 -32.34
C CYS A 278 -5.68 37.13 -32.71
N ILE A 279 -6.18 36.16 -31.94
CA ILE A 279 -7.53 35.61 -32.15
C ILE A 279 -8.60 36.65 -31.78
N THR A 280 -8.43 37.38 -30.66
CA THR A 280 -9.39 38.43 -30.28
C THR A 280 -9.43 39.60 -31.25
N THR A 281 -8.28 40.02 -31.79
CA THR A 281 -8.24 41.08 -32.81
C THR A 281 -8.83 40.61 -34.14
N LEU A 282 -8.57 39.35 -34.55
CA LEU A 282 -9.20 38.76 -35.73
C LEU A 282 -10.73 38.71 -35.60
N ILE A 283 -11.26 38.25 -34.45
CA ILE A 283 -12.70 38.23 -34.17
C ILE A 283 -13.27 39.65 -34.21
N TYR A 284 -12.61 40.61 -33.57
CA TYR A 284 -13.02 42.02 -33.57
C TYR A 284 -13.10 42.60 -34.99
N GLN A 285 -12.12 42.33 -35.85
CA GLN A 285 -12.13 42.79 -37.24
C GLN A 285 -13.24 42.12 -38.06
N ILE A 286 -13.53 40.84 -37.83
CA ILE A 286 -14.65 40.14 -38.48
C ILE A 286 -16.00 40.71 -38.02
N THR A 287 -16.18 40.98 -36.72
CA THR A 287 -17.44 41.57 -36.21
C THR A 287 -17.66 43.01 -36.64
N ASN A 288 -16.58 43.76 -36.89
CA ASN A 288 -16.65 45.15 -37.37
C ASN A 288 -16.50 45.26 -38.90
N TRP A 289 -16.49 44.14 -39.63
CA TRP A 289 -16.53 44.12 -41.09
C TRP A 289 -17.91 44.59 -41.56
N LYS A 290 -18.12 45.90 -41.62
CA LYS A 290 -19.13 46.48 -42.51
C LYS A 290 -18.66 46.22 -43.93
N GLY A 291 -19.43 45.43 -44.67
CA GLY A 291 -19.12 45.15 -46.08
C GLY A 291 -18.98 46.45 -46.88
N ILE A 292 -18.06 46.45 -47.85
CA ILE A 292 -17.89 47.57 -48.78
C ILE A 292 -19.19 47.71 -49.58
N GLY A 293 -20.01 48.67 -49.17
CA GLY A 293 -21.32 48.96 -49.74
C GLY A 293 -21.42 50.44 -50.06
N SER A 294 -21.32 50.75 -51.35
CA SER A 294 -21.72 51.99 -52.02
C SER A 294 -21.43 53.32 -51.30
N ASP A 295 -20.48 54.08 -51.86
CA ASP A 295 -20.75 55.49 -52.15
C ASP A 295 -20.42 55.73 -53.63
N TYR A 296 -21.48 55.75 -54.45
CA TYR A 296 -21.42 56.29 -55.80
C TYR A 296 -21.65 57.79 -55.72
N THR A 297 -20.58 58.57 -55.77
CA THR A 297 -20.66 59.97 -56.21
C THR A 297 -19.69 60.17 -57.35
N THR A 298 -20.29 60.34 -58.54
CA THR A 298 -19.64 60.88 -59.72
C THR A 298 -18.98 62.21 -59.43
N ASP A 299 -17.80 62.45 -60.00
CA ASP A 299 -17.59 63.66 -60.80
C ASP A 299 -16.56 63.35 -61.90
N ILE A 300 -16.84 63.84 -63.10
CA ILE A 300 -16.06 63.66 -64.33
C ILE A 300 -15.69 65.06 -64.82
N ASP A 301 -14.39 65.27 -65.09
CA ASP A 301 -13.77 66.26 -66.01
C ASP A 301 -12.36 66.61 -65.46
N ALA A 302 -11.27 66.75 -66.22
CA ALA A 302 -10.95 66.47 -67.62
C ALA A 302 -9.40 66.29 -67.73
N PRO A 303 -8.81 65.82 -68.85
CA PRO A 303 -7.46 65.20 -68.86
C PRO A 303 -6.28 66.15 -69.18
N SER A 304 -5.05 65.71 -68.90
CA SER A 304 -3.81 66.28 -69.47
C SER A 304 -2.65 65.26 -69.57
N THR A 305 -2.30 64.93 -70.81
CA THR A 305 -0.94 64.61 -71.36
C THR A 305 0.07 63.75 -70.59
N VAL A 306 0.20 62.49 -71.04
CA VAL A 306 1.41 61.81 -71.59
C VAL A 306 2.80 62.36 -71.24
N GLU A 307 3.68 61.52 -70.66
CA GLU A 307 4.98 61.15 -71.27
C GLU A 307 5.59 59.86 -70.63
N GLU A 308 6.63 59.31 -71.28
CA GLU A 308 7.03 57.90 -71.24
C GLU A 308 8.35 57.64 -70.45
N THR A 309 8.82 56.39 -70.48
CA THR A 309 10.24 55.92 -70.65
C THR A 309 11.01 55.18 -69.50
N VAL A 310 11.42 53.95 -69.87
CA VAL A 310 12.55 53.05 -69.47
C VAL A 310 12.62 52.26 -68.13
N LEU A 311 12.91 50.95 -68.32
CA LEU A 311 13.54 49.89 -67.48
C LEU A 311 15.06 50.17 -67.18
N PRO A 312 15.96 49.25 -66.72
CA PRO A 312 15.84 47.86 -66.18
C PRO A 312 16.70 47.44 -64.94
N THR A 313 16.27 46.35 -64.27
CA THR A 313 17.01 45.11 -63.82
C THR A 313 18.43 45.09 -63.17
N LYS A 314 18.56 44.43 -61.97
CA LYS A 314 19.49 43.30 -61.56
C LYS A 314 19.74 43.24 -60.00
N THR A 315 20.29 42.20 -59.32
CA THR A 315 20.29 40.70 -59.39
C THR A 315 21.10 40.07 -58.20
N GLU A 316 20.73 38.85 -57.71
CA GLU A 316 21.47 37.87 -56.83
C GLU A 316 21.89 38.27 -55.37
N LEU A 317 21.49 37.59 -54.26
CA LEU A 317 21.82 36.23 -53.70
C LEU A 317 23.32 36.02 -53.30
N PRO A 318 23.67 35.15 -52.32
CA PRO A 318 23.22 34.94 -50.92
C PRO A 318 24.45 35.04 -49.93
N PRO A 319 24.87 34.06 -49.07
CA PRO A 319 24.21 33.21 -48.03
C PRO A 319 24.87 33.24 -46.59
N GLN A 320 24.20 32.63 -45.59
CA GLN A 320 24.77 31.91 -44.39
C GLN A 320 25.61 32.69 -43.32
N ALA A 321 25.80 32.25 -42.06
CA ALA A 321 25.22 31.19 -41.18
C ALA A 321 25.57 31.48 -39.68
N ASP A 322 25.13 30.59 -38.76
CA ASP A 322 25.80 30.24 -37.46
C ASP A 322 25.88 31.31 -36.32
N THR A 323 26.07 31.01 -35.02
CA THR A 323 25.96 29.77 -34.19
C THR A 323 25.74 30.12 -32.70
N ASN A 324 25.20 29.14 -31.95
CA ASN A 324 25.51 28.69 -30.56
C ASN A 324 25.88 29.60 -29.36
N ASP A 325 25.38 29.11 -28.21
CA ASP A 325 26.07 28.88 -26.91
C ASP A 325 26.11 29.93 -25.76
N SER A 326 25.23 29.65 -24.78
CA SER A 326 25.57 29.17 -23.42
C SER A 326 26.14 30.07 -22.30
N GLN A 327 25.84 29.60 -21.07
CA GLN A 327 26.38 29.97 -19.75
C GLN A 327 25.92 31.33 -19.15
N ALA A 328 25.88 31.56 -17.83
CA ALA A 328 25.66 30.75 -16.61
C ALA A 328 25.54 31.73 -15.39
N VAL A 329 25.45 31.22 -14.14
CA VAL A 329 25.76 31.93 -12.86
C VAL A 329 24.75 33.03 -12.41
N ASN A 330 24.47 33.34 -11.13
CA ASN A 330 24.30 32.56 -9.88
C ASN A 330 23.69 33.49 -8.76
N VAL A 331 23.31 32.92 -7.59
CA VAL A 331 23.47 33.50 -6.21
C VAL A 331 22.50 34.60 -5.60
N ILE A 332 21.77 34.19 -4.52
CA ILE A 332 21.44 34.81 -3.17
C ILE A 332 20.77 36.25 -3.16
N SER A 333 19.86 36.74 -2.27
CA SER A 333 19.67 36.60 -0.81
C SER A 333 18.32 37.12 -0.23
N GLN A 334 17.84 36.52 0.90
CA GLN A 334 17.27 37.13 2.15
C GLN A 334 16.05 38.13 2.13
N ALA A 335 15.22 38.35 3.19
CA ALA A 335 14.83 37.63 4.43
C ALA A 335 13.70 38.39 5.24
N VAL A 336 13.24 37.83 6.39
CA VAL A 336 12.54 38.50 7.56
C VAL A 336 11.01 38.84 7.44
N ALA A 337 10.12 38.84 8.47
CA ALA A 337 9.84 38.03 9.70
C ALA A 337 8.53 38.50 10.45
N LYS A 338 8.05 37.72 11.46
CA LYS A 338 7.01 38.00 12.53
C LYS A 338 5.52 38.13 12.08
N GLY A 339 4.46 37.81 12.89
CA GLY A 339 4.29 37.17 14.22
C GLY A 339 2.97 37.59 14.96
N ILE A 340 2.52 36.85 16.02
CA ILE A 340 1.61 37.25 17.18
C ILE A 340 0.22 36.54 17.40
N THR A 341 0.19 35.59 18.37
CA THR A 341 -0.70 35.19 19.53
C THR A 341 -2.26 35.12 19.63
N VAL A 342 -2.71 34.42 20.70
CA VAL A 342 -4.04 33.81 21.13
C VAL A 342 -4.78 34.63 22.25
N PRO A 343 -5.98 34.24 22.81
CA PRO A 343 -6.08 33.38 24.05
C PRO A 343 -7.38 32.50 24.23
N ALA A 344 -7.63 31.94 25.45
CA ALA A 344 -8.52 30.76 25.74
C ALA A 344 -9.30 30.78 27.11
N ALA A 345 -10.06 29.71 27.44
CA ALA A 345 -10.67 29.30 28.76
C ALA A 345 -11.40 27.92 28.62
N ALA A 346 -11.96 27.16 29.61
CA ALA A 346 -11.67 26.80 31.03
C ALA A 346 -12.62 25.63 31.49
N SER A 347 -12.16 24.49 32.06
CA SER A 347 -12.10 24.07 33.50
C SER A 347 -13.31 23.33 34.13
N GLY A 348 -13.08 22.20 34.86
CA GLY A 348 -14.03 21.53 35.79
C GLY A 348 -13.75 20.03 36.13
N ASN A 349 -13.60 19.66 37.42
CA ASN A 349 -13.31 18.30 37.96
C ASN A 349 -14.44 17.75 38.87
N VAL A 350 -14.46 16.43 39.20
CA VAL A 350 -14.83 15.79 40.50
C VAL A 350 -14.56 14.26 40.47
N SER A 351 -14.41 13.62 41.65
CA SER A 351 -13.80 12.28 41.90
C SER A 351 -14.76 11.20 42.49
N ASP A 352 -14.19 10.01 42.76
CA ASP A 352 -14.62 8.94 43.71
C ASP A 352 -15.77 7.96 43.34
N SER A 353 -15.87 6.72 43.85
CA SER A 353 -14.89 5.70 44.30
C SER A 353 -15.58 4.33 44.63
N VAL A 354 -14.80 3.25 44.86
CA VAL A 354 -15.03 2.14 45.84
C VAL A 354 -15.79 0.81 45.48
N ARG A 355 -15.10 -0.30 45.87
CA ARG A 355 -15.50 -1.69 46.28
C ARG A 355 -15.70 -2.85 45.28
N VAL A 356 -14.74 -3.78 45.36
CA VAL A 356 -14.80 -5.20 44.97
C VAL A 356 -15.36 -6.06 46.12
N ALA A 357 -16.11 -7.13 45.81
CA ALA A 357 -16.34 -8.27 46.69
C ALA A 357 -16.47 -9.58 45.90
N GLN A 358 -16.03 -10.70 46.48
CA GLN A 358 -15.88 -12.01 45.82
C GLN A 358 -17.03 -12.97 46.20
N SER A 359 -17.33 -13.95 45.32
CA SER A 359 -17.42 -15.37 45.73
C SER A 359 -17.60 -16.30 44.52
N LEU A 360 -16.75 -17.33 44.38
CA LEU A 360 -17.13 -18.55 43.66
C LEU A 360 -18.08 -19.34 44.57
N GLY A 361 -19.30 -19.65 44.11
CA GLY A 361 -20.25 -20.41 44.93
C GLY A 361 -21.57 -20.79 44.27
N GLU A 362 -22.13 -19.93 43.41
CA GLU A 362 -23.45 -20.17 42.80
C GLU A 362 -23.41 -20.09 41.27
N ILE A 363 -23.11 -21.22 40.63
CA ILE A 363 -23.51 -21.45 39.24
C ILE A 363 -24.92 -22.03 39.27
N THR A 364 -25.94 -21.23 38.96
CA THR A 364 -27.04 -21.60 38.03
C THR A 364 -28.04 -20.45 37.86
N ASN A 365 -28.70 -20.44 36.70
CA ASN A 365 -29.93 -19.67 36.39
C ASN A 365 -29.86 -18.16 36.12
N PHE A 366 -28.69 -17.50 36.17
CA PHE A 366 -28.61 -16.09 35.74
C PHE A 366 -29.15 -15.87 34.32
N MET A 367 -28.94 -16.84 33.43
CA MET A 367 -29.37 -16.80 32.04
C MET A 367 -29.64 -18.21 31.47
N ASN A 368 -30.74 -18.86 31.87
CA ASN A 368 -31.16 -20.08 31.19
C ASN A 368 -31.91 -19.73 29.89
N ALA A 369 -31.17 -19.68 28.78
CA ALA A 369 -31.63 -19.33 27.43
C ALA A 369 -32.98 -19.98 27.04
N LYS A 370 -33.12 -21.26 27.38
CA LYS A 370 -34.27 -22.11 27.07
C LYS A 370 -35.55 -21.67 27.79
N LEU A 371 -35.44 -20.93 28.88
CA LEU A 371 -36.56 -20.36 29.62
C LEU A 371 -37.08 -19.04 29.01
N LEU A 372 -36.24 -18.34 28.25
CA LEU A 372 -36.56 -17.06 27.60
C LEU A 372 -36.89 -17.19 26.11
N GLY A 373 -36.95 -18.41 25.57
CA GLY A 373 -37.19 -18.67 24.15
C GLY A 373 -36.01 -18.29 23.24
N LEU A 374 -34.80 -18.15 23.80
CA LEU A 374 -33.60 -17.72 23.09
C LEU A 374 -32.67 -18.91 22.84
N GLU A 375 -32.12 -19.02 21.63
CA GLU A 375 -31.19 -20.10 21.24
C GLU A 375 -29.70 -19.85 21.63
N TYR A 376 -29.43 -19.05 22.66
CA TYR A 376 -28.07 -18.56 22.98
C TYR A 376 -27.57 -19.05 24.34
N ASP A 377 -26.50 -19.85 24.40
CA ASP A 377 -25.93 -20.30 25.69
C ASP A 377 -25.15 -19.18 26.39
N PHE A 378 -25.86 -18.42 27.22
CA PHE A 378 -25.33 -17.32 28.01
C PHE A 378 -24.35 -17.75 29.13
N ASN A 379 -24.16 -19.04 29.41
CA ASN A 379 -23.10 -19.45 30.32
C ASN A 379 -21.71 -19.23 29.70
N LYS A 380 -21.64 -19.27 28.37
CA LYS A 380 -20.46 -19.10 27.50
C LYS A 380 -20.57 -17.84 26.63
N ILE A 381 -21.00 -16.74 27.24
CA ILE A 381 -21.07 -15.44 26.57
C ILE A 381 -19.82 -14.63 26.84
N TYR A 382 -19.25 -14.04 25.78
CA TYR A 382 -18.05 -13.22 25.83
C TYR A 382 -18.31 -11.87 25.19
N LEU A 383 -17.62 -10.85 25.65
CA LEU A 383 -17.67 -9.53 25.03
C LEU A 383 -16.82 -9.50 23.76
N SER A 384 -17.43 -9.11 22.64
CA SER A 384 -16.78 -9.06 21.33
C SER A 384 -16.41 -7.65 20.89
N SER A 385 -17.27 -6.67 21.17
CA SER A 385 -16.95 -5.25 20.93
C SER A 385 -17.83 -4.30 21.72
N VAL A 386 -17.36 -3.06 21.85
CA VAL A 386 -18.10 -1.94 22.43
C VAL A 386 -18.07 -0.78 21.42
N THR A 387 -19.23 -0.18 21.17
CA THR A 387 -19.36 1.01 20.35
C THR A 387 -19.93 2.14 21.20
N ALA A 388 -19.14 3.20 21.41
CA ALA A 388 -19.64 4.43 22.02
C ALA A 388 -20.40 5.26 20.97
N ILE A 389 -21.68 5.50 21.22
CA ILE A 389 -22.57 6.30 20.36
C ILE A 389 -22.86 7.60 21.10
N LYS A 390 -22.57 8.75 20.47
CA LYS A 390 -22.80 10.07 21.06
C LYS A 390 -24.07 10.69 20.48
N GLU A 391 -25.15 10.72 21.27
CA GLU A 391 -26.43 11.34 20.90
C GLU A 391 -26.78 12.43 21.92
N ASN A 392 -27.14 13.63 21.44
CA ASN A 392 -27.52 14.78 22.26
C ASN A 392 -26.57 15.09 23.43
N GLY A 393 -25.27 14.88 23.22
CA GLY A 393 -24.23 15.09 24.24
C GLY A 393 -24.04 13.93 25.24
N THR A 394 -24.93 12.95 25.25
CA THR A 394 -24.85 11.74 26.10
C THR A 394 -24.13 10.63 25.36
N PHE A 395 -23.24 9.91 26.05
CA PHE A 395 -22.58 8.72 25.51
C PHE A 395 -23.40 7.47 25.88
N THR A 396 -23.93 6.80 24.87
CA THR A 396 -24.60 5.51 24.99
C THR A 396 -23.67 4.42 24.48
N TYR A 397 -23.36 3.44 25.33
CA TYR A 397 -22.55 2.29 24.92
C TYR A 397 -23.46 1.19 24.36
N ARG A 398 -23.14 0.74 23.14
CA ARG A 398 -23.69 -0.47 22.52
C ARG A 398 -22.68 -1.58 22.67
N TYR A 399 -23.09 -2.67 23.28
CA TYR A 399 -22.27 -3.86 23.45
C TYR A 399 -22.64 -4.93 22.41
N LEU A 400 -21.64 -5.63 21.90
CA LEU A 400 -21.82 -6.83 21.09
C LEU A 400 -21.21 -8.02 21.82
N PHE A 401 -22.04 -9.02 22.09
CA PHE A 401 -21.65 -10.26 22.74
C PHE A 401 -21.62 -11.42 21.74
N ASN A 402 -20.77 -12.41 21.97
CA ASN A 402 -20.74 -13.67 21.22
C ASN A 402 -21.05 -14.83 22.17
N SER A 403 -21.95 -15.73 21.75
CA SER A 403 -22.15 -17.06 22.34
C SER A 403 -22.16 -18.09 21.20
N ASN A 404 -21.20 -19.02 21.20
CA ASN A 404 -21.05 -20.09 20.20
C ASN A 404 -21.19 -19.60 18.74
N ASP A 405 -20.35 -18.63 18.35
CA ASP A 405 -20.29 -18.00 17.01
C ASP A 405 -21.55 -17.22 16.59
N ARG A 406 -22.46 -16.94 17.52
CA ARG A 406 -23.63 -16.08 17.29
C ARG A 406 -23.52 -14.77 18.05
N TYR A 407 -23.74 -13.66 17.35
CA TYR A 407 -23.63 -12.32 17.92
C TYR A 407 -24.97 -11.75 18.39
N ILE A 408 -24.96 -11.11 19.57
CA ILE A 408 -26.13 -10.50 20.21
C ILE A 408 -25.79 -9.05 20.58
N SER A 409 -26.60 -8.10 20.16
CA SER A 409 -26.45 -6.68 20.52
C SER A 409 -27.16 -6.37 21.84
N SER A 410 -26.58 -5.48 22.65
CA SER A 410 -27.22 -4.89 23.84
C SER A 410 -28.61 -4.32 23.55
N ASP A 411 -28.85 -3.86 22.33
CA ASP A 411 -30.11 -3.20 21.97
C ASP A 411 -31.25 -4.20 21.74
N LEU A 412 -30.92 -5.50 21.57
CA LEU A 412 -31.90 -6.60 21.63
C LEU A 412 -32.15 -7.06 23.07
N LEU A 413 -31.16 -6.89 23.96
CA LEU A 413 -31.24 -7.32 25.36
C LEU A 413 -31.95 -6.29 26.25
N LYS A 414 -31.76 -4.99 26.05
CA LYS A 414 -32.45 -3.92 26.82
C LYS A 414 -33.98 -4.09 26.86
N PRO A 415 -34.70 -4.35 25.74
CA PRO A 415 -36.15 -4.58 25.76
C PRO A 415 -36.58 -5.86 26.49
N MET A 416 -35.67 -6.81 26.68
CA MET A 416 -35.91 -8.06 27.42
C MET A 416 -35.63 -7.92 28.93
N GLY A 417 -35.36 -6.70 29.42
CA GLY A 417 -35.11 -6.42 30.84
C GLY A 417 -33.65 -6.56 31.28
N PHE A 418 -32.70 -6.68 30.34
CA PHE A 418 -31.27 -6.69 30.66
C PHE A 418 -30.72 -5.28 30.79
N GLU A 419 -30.23 -4.96 31.98
CA GLU A 419 -29.47 -3.74 32.25
C GLU A 419 -27.99 -4.03 32.07
N ILE A 420 -27.30 -3.23 31.26
CA ILE A 420 -25.89 -3.45 30.92
C ILE A 420 -25.12 -2.18 31.28
N THR A 421 -24.32 -2.27 32.34
CA THR A 421 -23.52 -1.16 32.86
C THR A 421 -22.14 -1.16 32.21
N TYR A 422 -21.73 -0.01 31.69
CA TYR A 422 -20.39 0.17 31.16
C TYR A 422 -19.35 0.24 32.28
N LEU A 423 -18.28 -0.56 32.16
CA LEU A 423 -17.12 -0.52 33.06
C LEU A 423 -15.85 -0.22 32.27
N THR A 424 -15.52 -1.05 31.27
CA THR A 424 -14.40 -0.81 30.35
C THR A 424 -14.74 -1.29 28.93
N GLU A 425 -13.79 -1.14 28.01
CA GLU A 425 -13.87 -1.69 26.65
C GLU A 425 -13.84 -3.23 26.58
N CYS A 426 -13.46 -3.90 27.67
CA CYS A 426 -13.36 -5.36 27.74
C CYS A 426 -14.12 -5.98 28.92
N LEU A 427 -14.84 -5.16 29.71
CA LEU A 427 -15.61 -5.60 30.87
C LEU A 427 -16.96 -4.89 30.88
N ALA A 428 -18.03 -5.67 30.92
CA ALA A 428 -19.40 -5.19 31.12
C ALA A 428 -20.03 -5.88 32.33
N TYR A 429 -20.80 -5.15 33.12
CA TYR A 429 -21.67 -5.78 34.14
C TYR A 429 -23.08 -5.90 33.58
N VAL A 430 -23.54 -7.14 33.40
CA VAL A 430 -24.89 -7.44 32.93
C VAL A 430 -25.74 -7.80 34.14
N HIS A 431 -26.88 -7.13 34.30
CA HIS A 431 -27.85 -7.34 35.38
C HIS A 431 -29.21 -7.70 34.79
N HIS A 432 -29.92 -8.62 35.43
CA HIS A 432 -31.27 -9.04 35.06
C HIS A 432 -31.97 -9.71 36.25
N SER A 433 -33.20 -9.28 36.52
CA SER A 433 -34.07 -9.90 37.54
C SER A 433 -33.42 -10.06 38.92
N GLY A 434 -32.64 -9.07 39.38
CA GLY A 434 -32.00 -9.06 40.70
C GLY A 434 -30.68 -9.84 40.80
N GLN A 435 -30.28 -10.55 39.75
CA GLN A 435 -28.96 -11.16 39.62
C GLN A 435 -28.10 -10.37 38.64
N GLY A 436 -26.77 -10.48 38.73
CA GLY A 436 -25.88 -9.86 37.75
C GLY A 436 -24.50 -10.50 37.72
N ARG A 437 -23.87 -10.46 36.54
CA ARG A 437 -22.60 -11.12 36.24
C ARG A 437 -21.70 -10.21 35.41
N PHE A 438 -20.41 -10.25 35.71
CA PHE A 438 -19.37 -9.67 34.86
C PHE A 438 -19.18 -10.50 33.59
N VAL A 439 -19.17 -9.84 32.44
CA VAL A 439 -18.88 -10.44 31.14
C VAL A 439 -17.62 -9.78 30.59
N GLU A 440 -16.59 -10.60 30.39
CA GLU A 440 -15.26 -10.23 29.92
C GLU A 440 -15.07 -10.60 28.43
N CYS A 441 -14.03 -10.10 27.79
CA CYS A 441 -13.64 -10.60 26.47
C CYS A 441 -13.17 -12.06 26.54
N ASP A 442 -13.22 -12.77 25.41
CA ASP A 442 -12.59 -14.09 25.31
C ASP A 442 -11.06 -13.95 25.19
N HIS A 443 -10.37 -13.97 26.33
CA HIS A 443 -8.91 -14.00 26.45
C HIS A 443 -8.27 -15.32 25.97
N THR A 444 -9.06 -16.37 25.71
CA THR A 444 -8.58 -17.67 25.19
C THR A 444 -8.71 -17.78 23.67
N SER A 445 -9.59 -16.99 23.05
CA SER A 445 -9.54 -16.71 21.63
C SER A 445 -8.26 -15.94 21.27
N LYS A 446 -7.68 -16.20 20.09
CA LYS A 446 -6.50 -15.47 19.57
C LYS A 446 -6.81 -14.03 19.13
N SER A 447 -7.95 -13.48 19.55
CA SER A 447 -8.49 -12.18 19.14
C SER A 447 -8.24 -11.07 20.16
N TRP A 448 -7.74 -11.40 21.36
CA TRP A 448 -7.50 -10.40 22.41
C TRP A 448 -6.00 -10.19 22.68
N ASN A 449 -5.52 -8.99 22.34
CA ASN A 449 -4.29 -8.42 22.85
C ASN A 449 -4.65 -7.03 23.40
N PRO A 450 -4.47 -6.76 24.70
CA PRO A 450 -4.70 -5.42 25.24
C PRO A 450 -3.56 -4.52 24.76
N ASP A 451 -3.89 -3.41 24.10
CA ASP A 451 -2.92 -2.37 23.76
C ASP A 451 -2.46 -1.65 25.05
N VAL A 452 -1.59 -2.28 25.82
CA VAL A 452 -0.85 -1.65 26.94
C VAL A 452 0.35 -0.88 26.38
N GLN A 453 0.08 0.04 25.44
CA GLN A 453 1.02 1.06 24.97
C GLN A 453 0.28 2.38 24.66
N ASP A 454 -0.38 2.93 25.68
CA ASP A 454 -0.46 4.39 25.87
C ASP A 454 -0.78 4.74 27.33
N THR A 455 0.17 4.47 28.22
CA THR A 455 0.31 5.21 29.49
C THR A 455 1.64 5.96 29.44
N THR A 456 1.57 7.27 29.21
CA THR A 456 2.73 8.15 29.41
C THR A 456 3.17 8.08 30.87
N PRO A 457 4.48 7.95 31.17
CA PRO A 457 4.95 8.07 32.54
C PRO A 457 4.64 9.49 33.04
N VAL A 458 3.87 9.58 34.12
CA VAL A 458 3.74 10.82 34.90
C VAL A 458 4.91 10.82 35.88
N ASP A 459 5.60 11.96 35.97
CA ASP A 459 6.78 12.11 36.82
C ASP A 459 6.51 11.73 38.29
N GLU A 460 7.44 10.99 38.89
CA GLU A 460 7.41 10.71 40.33
C GLU A 460 7.58 12.01 41.12
N PRO A 461 6.65 12.37 42.03
CA PRO A 461 6.96 13.35 43.05
C PRO A 461 7.99 12.74 44.01
N SER A 462 9.13 13.40 44.15
CA SER A 462 10.28 13.01 44.97
C SER A 462 9.89 12.43 46.34
N LEU A 463 10.24 11.17 46.57
CA LEU A 463 10.11 10.53 47.89
C LEU A 463 11.06 11.19 48.90
N ILE A 464 10.49 11.74 49.97
CA ILE A 464 11.23 12.05 51.19
C ILE A 464 11.66 10.71 51.81
N PRO A 465 12.96 10.46 52.10
CA PRO A 465 13.41 9.17 52.59
C PRO A 465 12.85 8.88 53.99
N PHE A 466 12.27 7.68 54.15
CA PHE A 466 11.82 7.17 55.45
C PHE A 466 13.02 6.93 56.39
N GLY A 467 13.39 7.97 57.14
CA GLY A 467 14.60 7.97 57.95
C GLY A 467 14.65 9.01 59.08
N GLN A 468 13.52 9.62 59.46
CA GLN A 468 13.41 10.45 60.67
C GLN A 468 11.92 10.65 61.07
N LEU A 469 11.69 11.11 62.30
CA LEU A 469 10.37 11.37 62.93
C LEU A 469 9.58 10.14 63.43
N ALA A 470 10.28 9.22 64.08
CA ALA A 470 9.78 8.77 65.38
C ALA A 470 10.16 9.83 66.43
N ASN A 471 9.25 10.74 66.79
CA ASN A 471 9.16 11.39 68.11
C ASN A 471 8.06 12.45 68.20
N ASN A 472 7.39 12.48 69.36
CA ASN A 472 6.49 13.50 69.92
C ASN A 472 5.11 13.68 69.24
N VAL A 473 3.95 13.40 69.85
CA VAL A 473 3.41 13.59 71.23
C VAL A 473 2.90 15.01 71.50
N LYS A 474 1.56 15.12 71.64
CA LYS A 474 0.77 16.25 72.18
C LYS A 474 0.87 17.56 71.36
N THR A 475 -0.16 18.38 71.25
CA THR A 475 -1.35 18.60 72.10
C THR A 475 -2.63 18.73 71.29
#